data_AF-A0A2W7AV83-F1
#
_entry.id   AF-A0A2W7AV83-F1
#
_cell.length_a   1.000
_cell.length_b   1.000
_cell.length_c   1.000
_cell.angle_alpha   90.00
_cell.angle_beta   90.00
_cell.angle_gamma   90.00
#
_symmetry.space_group_name_H-M   'P 1'
#
loop_
_entity.id
_entity.type
_entity.pdbx_description
1 polymer ?
#
loop_
_entity_poly.entity_id
_entity_poly.type
_entity_poly.pdbx_seq_one_letter_code
_entity_poly.pdbx_strand_id
1 'polypeptide(L)'
;MTTLILETEPLAISVVIDHEKLVVELADGRSLAIPLAWYPQLLHGSPQERRDWQLLGDGYAIEWPQLDEHIGTEGLLAGRRSSESQRSLARWLAARQD
;
A
#
# COMPACT_ATOMS: atom_id res chain seq x y z
N MET A 1 -28.34 -11.21 16.15
CA MET A 1 -26.95 -10.74 15.99
C MET A 1 -26.75 -10.55 14.51
N THR A 2 -26.65 -9.31 14.03
CA THR A 2 -26.49 -9.02 12.60
C THR A 2 -25.00 -8.79 12.37
N THR A 3 -24.37 -9.61 11.53
CA THR A 3 -23.01 -9.36 11.08
C THR A 3 -23.07 -8.30 9.99
N LEU A 4 -22.38 -7.18 10.17
CA LEU A 4 -22.24 -6.18 9.12
C LEU A 4 -21.21 -6.69 8.11
N ILE A 5 -21.68 -6.93 6.89
CA ILE A 5 -20.84 -7.22 5.73
C ILE A 5 -20.51 -5.89 5.03
N LEU A 6 -19.43 -5.86 4.26
CA LEU A 6 -19.19 -4.72 3.37
C LEU A 6 -20.33 -4.64 2.36
N GLU A 7 -21.06 -3.52 2.37
CA GLU A 7 -22.16 -3.27 1.43
C GLU A 7 -21.64 -2.79 0.07
N THR A 8 -20.39 -2.35 -0.01
CA THR A 8 -19.74 -1.82 -1.21
C THR A 8 -18.34 -2.38 -1.34
N GLU A 9 -17.91 -2.62 -2.57
CA GLU A 9 -16.56 -3.05 -2.87
C GLU A 9 -15.57 -1.93 -2.53
N PRO A 10 -14.58 -2.20 -1.67
CA PRO A 10 -13.63 -1.19 -1.23
C PRO A 10 -12.54 -0.99 -2.28
N LEU A 11 -12.83 -0.20 -3.31
CA LEU A 11 -11.91 0.07 -4.40
C LEU A 11 -11.06 1.30 -4.08
N ALA A 12 -9.74 1.19 -4.17
CA ALA A 12 -8.83 2.32 -4.05
C ALA A 12 -8.95 3.23 -5.28
N ILE A 13 -9.04 4.54 -5.07
CA ILE A 13 -9.13 5.53 -6.15
C ILE A 13 -7.99 6.55 -6.11
N SER A 14 -7.34 6.71 -4.96
CA SER A 14 -6.22 7.64 -4.81
C SER A 14 -5.32 7.22 -3.66
N VAL A 15 -4.04 7.56 -3.78
CA VAL A 15 -3.03 7.29 -2.77
C VAL A 15 -2.16 8.51 -2.54
N VAL A 16 -1.98 8.87 -1.27
CA VAL A 16 -1.06 9.92 -0.81
C VAL A 16 -0.16 9.33 0.25
N ILE A 17 1.15 9.47 0.08
CA ILE A 17 2.13 9.04 1.08
C ILE A 17 2.86 10.27 1.61
N ASP A 18 2.90 10.40 2.94
CA ASP A 18 3.74 11.37 3.64
C ASP A 18 4.94 10.67 4.31
N HIS A 19 5.55 11.31 5.31
CA HIS A 19 6.72 10.75 6.00
C HIS A 19 6.37 9.61 6.96
N GLU A 20 5.13 9.53 7.42
CA GLU A 20 4.67 8.63 8.47
C GLU A 20 3.53 7.71 8.04
N LYS A 21 2.76 8.10 7.02
CA LYS A 21 1.50 7.42 6.65
C LYS A 21 1.36 7.19 5.15
N LEU A 22 0.76 6.06 4.83
CA LEU A 22 0.09 5.75 3.58
C LEU A 22 -1.40 6.08 3.77
N VAL A 23 -1.91 7.03 2.98
CA VAL A 23 -3.33 7.40 2.96
C VAL A 23 -3.95 6.93 1.65
N VAL A 24 -5.03 6.16 1.74
CA VAL A 24 -5.75 5.61 0.59
C VAL A 24 -7.20 6.07 0.64
N GLU A 25 -7.65 6.72 -0.42
CA GLU A 25 -9.06 7.07 -0.62
C GLU A 25 -9.78 5.93 -1.35
N LEU A 26 -10.96 5.57 -0.86
CA LEU A 26 -11.80 4.53 -1.43
C LEU A 26 -12.98 5.12 -2.20
N ALA A 27 -13.44 4.40 -3.23
CA ALA A 27 -14.59 4.79 -4.07
C ALA A 27 -15.90 4.96 -3.27
N ASP A 28 -16.01 4.29 -2.11
CA ASP A 28 -17.16 4.39 -1.21
C ASP A 28 -17.11 5.61 -0.27
N GLY A 29 -16.13 6.50 -0.43
CA GLY A 29 -15.98 7.74 0.32
C GLY A 29 -15.21 7.61 1.64
N ARG A 30 -14.68 6.42 1.96
CA ARG A 30 -13.79 6.24 3.11
C ARG A 30 -12.36 6.63 2.79
N SER A 31 -11.65 7.09 3.82
CA SER A 31 -10.20 7.30 3.79
C SER A 31 -9.53 6.40 4.81
N LEU A 32 -8.50 5.66 4.38
CA LEU A 32 -7.69 4.80 5.24
C LEU A 32 -6.33 5.44 5.46
N ALA A 33 -5.92 5.62 6.72
CA ALA A 33 -4.60 6.10 7.08
C ALA A 33 -3.82 5.00 7.81
N ILE A 34 -2.78 4.48 7.16
CA ILE A 34 -1.98 3.33 7.62
C ILE A 34 -0.54 3.80 7.91
N PRO A 35 0.12 3.32 8.98
CA PRO A 35 1.52 3.64 9.22
C PRO A 35 2.40 3.18 8.05
N LEU A 36 3.19 4.10 7.47
CA LEU A 36 4.10 3.80 6.36
C LEU A 36 5.14 2.74 6.75
N ALA A 37 5.52 2.68 8.03
CA ALA A 37 6.43 1.67 8.57
C ALA A 37 5.95 0.22 8.43
N TRP A 38 4.69 -0.02 8.06
CA TRP A 38 4.18 -1.36 7.76
C TRP A 38 4.62 -1.90 6.39
N TYR A 39 5.14 -1.02 5.53
CA TYR A 39 5.55 -1.33 4.17
C TYR A 39 7.00 -0.85 3.97
N PRO A 40 8.00 -1.68 4.31
CA PRO A 40 9.40 -1.24 4.36
C PRO A 40 9.92 -0.72 3.02
N GLN A 41 9.55 -1.33 1.88
CA GLN A 41 9.98 -0.85 0.56
C GLN A 41 9.43 0.56 0.27
N LEU A 42 8.17 0.84 0.61
CA LEU A 42 7.61 2.20 0.54
C LEU A 42 8.30 3.17 1.50
N LEU A 43 8.61 2.73 2.72
CA LEU A 43 9.33 3.54 3.71
C LEU A 43 10.73 3.94 3.20
N HIS A 44 11.41 3.06 2.48
CA HIS A 44 12.74 3.32 1.93
C HIS A 44 12.72 3.95 0.52
N GLY A 45 11.59 3.91 -0.18
CA GLY A 45 11.42 4.58 -1.47
C GLY A 45 11.54 6.09 -1.38
N SER A 46 12.05 6.72 -2.44
CA SER A 46 12.13 8.17 -2.58
C SER A 46 10.75 8.80 -2.76
N PRO A 47 10.59 10.12 -2.55
CA PRO A 47 9.32 10.80 -2.81
C PRO A 47 8.84 10.70 -4.26
N GLN A 48 9.74 10.50 -5.23
CA GLN A 48 9.37 10.29 -6.63
C GLN A 48 8.79 8.89 -6.84
N GLU A 49 9.49 7.87 -6.36
CA GLU A 49 9.04 6.48 -6.45
C GLU A 49 7.70 6.26 -5.74
N ARG A 50 7.51 6.86 -4.55
CA ARG A 50 6.23 6.78 -3.82
C ARG A 50 5.05 7.40 -4.57
N ARG A 51 5.30 8.37 -5.44
CA ARG A 51 4.26 9.02 -6.28
C ARG A 51 3.99 8.24 -7.56
N ASP A 52 4.90 7.36 -7.96
CA ASP A 52 4.76 6.51 -9.15
C ASP A 52 4.01 5.22 -8.80
N TRP A 53 2.72 5.36 -8.54
CA TRP A 53 1.81 4.25 -8.27
C TRP A 53 0.77 4.08 -9.38
N GLN A 54 0.26 2.85 -9.50
CA GLN A 54 -0.79 2.48 -10.44
C GLN A 54 -1.86 1.65 -9.73
N LEU A 55 -3.11 1.80 -10.15
CA LEU A 55 -4.20 0.91 -9.68
C LEU A 55 -4.23 -0.33 -10.55
N LEU A 56 -4.39 -1.48 -9.89
CA LEU A 56 -4.61 -2.77 -10.52
C LEU A 56 -6.03 -3.24 -10.24
N GLY A 57 -6.65 -3.86 -11.25
CA GLY A 57 -8.02 -4.38 -11.16
C GLY A 57 -9.01 -3.32 -10.67
N ASP A 58 -9.07 -2.17 -11.33
CA ASP A 58 -10.00 -1.08 -10.98
C ASP A 58 -9.93 -0.60 -9.51
N GLY A 59 -8.82 -0.83 -8.81
CA GLY A 59 -8.60 -0.41 -7.43
C GLY A 59 -8.62 -1.54 -6.38
N TYR A 60 -8.63 -2.81 -6.80
CA TYR A 60 -8.43 -3.95 -5.88
C TYR A 60 -7.02 -3.99 -5.28
N ALA A 61 -6.04 -3.47 -6.00
CA ALA A 61 -4.68 -3.34 -5.51
C ALA A 61 -4.01 -2.08 -6.05
N ILE A 62 -2.96 -1.66 -5.34
CA ILE A 62 -2.08 -0.56 -5.72
C ILE A 62 -0.69 -1.16 -5.94
N GLU A 63 -0.05 -0.80 -7.04
CA GLU A 63 1.31 -1.21 -7.36
C GLU A 63 2.24 0.01 -7.39
N TRP A 64 3.47 -0.16 -6.91
CA TRP A 64 4.59 0.77 -7.08
C TRP A 64 5.68 0.10 -7.91
N PRO A 65 5.67 0.29 -9.24
CA PRO A 65 6.56 -0.46 -10.15
C PRO A 65 8.04 -0.26 -9.84
N GLN A 66 8.45 0.96 -9.47
CA GLN A 66 9.85 1.26 -9.15
C GLN A 66 10.33 0.65 -7.83
N LEU A 67 9.39 0.25 -6.97
CA LEU A 67 9.69 -0.33 -5.66
C LEU A 67 9.47 -1.84 -5.63
N ASP A 68 8.86 -2.43 -6.67
CA ASP A 68 8.44 -3.84 -6.71
C ASP A 68 7.45 -4.20 -5.58
N GLU A 69 6.62 -3.23 -5.18
CA GLU A 69 5.65 -3.38 -4.08
C GLU A 69 4.21 -3.40 -4.63
N HIS A 70 3.39 -4.30 -4.07
CA HIS A 70 1.96 -4.39 -4.36
C HIS A 70 1.14 -4.53 -3.08
N ILE A 71 0.08 -3.74 -2.95
CA ILE A 71 -0.76 -3.71 -1.76
C ILE A 71 -2.23 -3.87 -2.16
N GLY A 72 -2.87 -4.93 -1.67
CA GLY A 72 -4.31 -5.16 -1.88
C GLY A 72 -5.18 -4.31 -0.95
N THR A 73 -6.28 -3.76 -1.49
CA THR A 73 -7.17 -2.85 -0.76
C THR A 73 -7.95 -3.55 0.36
N GLU A 74 -8.36 -4.81 0.15
CA GLU A 74 -8.93 -5.63 1.22
C GLU A 74 -7.90 -5.92 2.34
N GLY A 75 -6.63 -6.08 1.97
CA GLY A 75 -5.54 -6.27 2.92
C GLY A 75 -5.37 -5.06 3.83
N LEU A 76 -5.45 -3.86 3.26
CA LEU A 76 -5.43 -2.59 4.02
C LEU A 76 -6.60 -2.52 5.01
N LEU A 77 -7.82 -2.83 4.57
CA LEU A 77 -9.00 -2.84 5.45
C LEU A 77 -8.90 -3.87 6.58
N ALA A 78 -8.29 -5.01 6.30
CA ALA A 78 -8.04 -6.06 7.31
C ALA A 78 -6.85 -5.74 8.23
N GLY A 79 -6.14 -4.62 8.03
CA GLY A 79 -4.97 -4.24 8.81
C GLY A 79 -3.74 -5.12 8.57
N ARG A 80 -3.65 -5.77 7.39
CA ARG A 80 -2.50 -6.60 7.02
C ARG A 80 -1.30 -5.73 6.67
N ARG A 81 -0.14 -6.12 7.20
CA ARG A 81 1.16 -5.47 6.94
C ARG A 81 1.88 -6.19 5.81
N SER A 82 2.97 -5.60 5.31
CA SER A 82 3.86 -6.31 4.39
C SER A 82 4.31 -7.64 5.01
N SER A 83 4.31 -8.69 4.19
CA SER A 83 4.83 -10.02 4.53
C SER A 83 6.32 -10.15 4.23
N GLU A 84 6.98 -9.06 3.84
CA GLU A 84 8.39 -9.05 3.50
C GLU A 84 9.27 -9.47 4.68
N SER A 85 10.18 -10.42 4.42
CA SER A 85 11.18 -10.83 5.41
C SER A 85 12.34 -9.84 5.47
N GLN A 86 13.00 -9.74 6.63
CA GLN A 86 14.22 -8.91 6.76
C GLN A 86 15.31 -9.28 5.73
N ARG A 87 15.40 -10.56 5.34
CA ARG A 87 16.35 -11.01 4.31
C ARG A 87 15.98 -10.53 2.92
N SER A 88 14.68 -10.51 2.60
CA SER A 88 14.17 -9.99 1.33
C SER A 88 14.44 -8.49 1.23
N LEU A 89 14.10 -7.74 2.29
CA LEU A 89 14.35 -6.31 2.36
C LEU A 89 15.84 -5.97 2.24
N ALA A 90 16.71 -6.69 2.96
CA ALA A 90 18.16 -6.46 2.88
C ALA A 90 18.69 -6.68 1.46
N ARG A 91 18.19 -7.71 0.75
CA ARG A 91 18.57 -7.97 -0.65
C ARG A 91 18.07 -6.85 -1.57
N TRP A 92 16.82 -6.43 -1.39
CA TRP A 92 16.22 -5.34 -2.17
C TRP A 92 16.97 -4.01 -1.96
N LEU A 93 17.34 -3.68 -0.71
CA LEU A 93 18.14 -2.49 -0.39
C LEU A 93 19.54 -2.54 -1.05
N ALA A 94 20.21 -3.69 -0.99
CA ALA A 94 21.53 -3.85 -1.59
C ALA A 94 21.50 -3.64 -3.12
N ALA A 95 20.50 -4.20 -3.80
CA ALA A 95 20.35 -4.06 -5.26
C ALA A 95 20.11 -2.62 -5.73
N ARG A 96 19.80 -1.69 -4.82
CA ARG A 96 19.55 -0.26 -5.12
C ARG A 96 20.77 0.62 -4.89
N GLN A 97 21.85 0.09 -4.29
CA GLN A 97 23.09 0.83 -4.03
C GLN A 97 24.16 0.62 -5.11
N ASP A 98 23.93 -0.32 -6.03
CA ASP A 98 24.75 -0.60 -7.21
C ASP A 98 24.29 0.21 -8.43
#